data_AF-A0A959C6D6-F1
#
_entry.id   AF-A0A959C6D6-F1
#
_cell.length_a   1.000
_cell.length_b   1.000
_cell.length_c   1.000
_cell.angle_alpha   90.00
_cell.angle_beta   90.00
_cell.angle_gamma   90.00
#
_symmetry.space_group_name_H-M   'P 1'
#
loop_
_entity.id
_entity.type
_entity.pdbx_description
1 polymer ?
#
loop_
_entity_poly.entity_id
_entity_poly.type
_entity_poly.pdbx_seq_one_letter_code
_entity_poly.pdbx_strand_id
1 'polypeptide(L)' 'YNAAQPTNKVSFGQAGVLAQCYLNKPKGLGGLAYYSQALYGRNTGKSSQFGVGLTYQFRI' A
#
# COMPACT_ATOMS: atom_id res chain seq x y z
N TYR A 1 -22.00 16.96 31.83
CA TYR A 1 -21.79 17.43 30.44
C TYR A 1 -20.52 16.76 29.93
N ASN A 2 -20.63 15.54 29.40
CA ASN A 2 -19.49 14.78 28.87
C ASN A 2 -19.40 15.09 27.37
N ALA A 3 -18.92 16.29 27.05
CA ALA A 3 -18.56 16.59 25.67
C ALA A 3 -17.38 15.67 25.36
N ALA A 4 -17.61 14.63 24.55
CA ALA A 4 -16.53 13.84 24.01
C ALA A 4 -15.52 14.82 23.41
N GLN A 5 -14.32 14.89 23.98
CA GLN A 5 -13.25 15.71 23.42
C GLN A 5 -13.18 15.41 21.93
N PRO A 6 -12.95 16.40 21.06
CA PRO A 6 -12.73 16.15 19.65
C PRO A 6 -11.40 15.42 19.52
N THR A 7 -11.40 14.13 19.86
CA THR A 7 -10.31 13.18 19.66
C THR A 7 -10.13 13.18 18.17
N ASN A 8 -9.12 13.93 17.77
CA ASN A 8 -8.50 13.99 16.46
C ASN A 8 -9.13 12.99 15.48
N LYS A 9 -10.19 13.39 14.77
CA LYS A 9 -10.82 12.55 13.75
C LYS A 9 -9.82 12.39 12.62
N VAL A 10 -9.01 11.34 12.71
CA VAL A 10 -8.06 10.94 11.67
C VAL A 10 -8.86 10.25 10.57
N SER A 11 -9.12 11.00 9.50
CA SER A 11 -9.81 10.50 8.31
C SER A 11 -8.86 10.67 7.15
N PHE A 12 -8.33 9.56 6.64
CA PHE A 12 -7.46 9.57 5.47
C PHE A 12 -7.98 8.63 4.39
N GLY A 13 -7.83 9.06 3.14
CA GLY A 13 -8.08 8.26 1.95
C GLY A 13 -6.77 8.01 1.24
N GLN A 14 -6.51 6.76 0.89
CA GLN A 14 -5.37 6.34 0.09
C GLN A 14 -5.88 5.70 -1.20
N ALA A 15 -5.21 6.01 -2.31
CA ALA A 15 -5.41 5.30 -3.56
C ALA A 15 -4.07 4.74 -4.04
N GLY A 16 -4.11 3.61 -4.72
CA GLY A 16 -2.90 3.00 -5.24
C GLY A 16 -3.18 2.02 -6.38
N VAL A 17 -2.12 1.72 -7.11
CA VAL A 17 -2.07 0.75 -8.20
C VAL A 17 -1.07 -0.32 -7.83
N LEU A 18 -1.44 -1.57 -8.06
CA LEU A 18 -0.57 -2.73 -7.91
C LEU A 18 -0.55 -3.50 -9.23
N ALA A 19 0.66 -3.73 -9.74
CA ALA A 19 0.91 -4.59 -10.88
C ALA A 19 1.71 -5.80 -10.39
N GLN A 20 1.22 -6.99 -10.68
CA GLN A 20 1.90 -8.23 -10.36
C GLN A 20 2.04 -9.07 -11.62
N CYS A 21 3.26 -9.51 -11.91
CA CYS A 21 3.58 -10.32 -13.07
C CYS A 21 4.18 -11.65 -12.60
N TYR A 22 3.56 -12.76 -12.96
CA TYR A 22 4.10 -14.09 -12.70
C TYR A 22 4.87 -14.58 -13.93
N LEU A 23 6.13 -14.95 -13.74
CA LEU A 23 6.96 -15.49 -14.81
C LEU A 23 6.78 -17.00 -14.87
N ASN A 24 6.37 -17.50 -16.04
CA ASN A 24 6.17 -18.93 -16.27
C ASN A 24 7.48 -19.73 -16.25
N LYS A 25 8.62 -19.07 -16.49
CA LYS A 25 9.98 -19.64 -16.41
C LYS A 25 10.97 -18.56 -15.94
N PRO A 26 11.79 -18.77 -14.89
CA PRO A 26 11.82 -19.92 -13.99
C PRO A 26 10.56 -20.01 -13.12
N LYS A 27 10.05 -21.24 -12.92
CA LYS A 27 8.82 -21.48 -12.14
C LYS A 27 8.98 -20.92 -10.72
N GLY A 28 7.98 -20.20 -10.25
CA GLY A 28 7.97 -19.59 -8.92
C GLY A 28 8.53 -18.18 -8.85
N LEU A 29 9.11 -17.65 -9.95
CA LEU A 29 9.56 -16.26 -9.98
C LEU A 29 8.41 -15.32 -10.40
N GLY A 30 8.25 -14.22 -9.68
CA GLY A 30 7.26 -13.19 -9.97
C GLY A 30 7.83 -11.81 -9.65
N GLY A 31 7.36 -10.80 -10.37
CA GLY A 31 7.61 -9.40 -10.07
C GLY A 31 6.36 -8.74 -9.51
N LEU A 32 6.55 -7.80 -8.60
CA LEU A 32 5.50 -6.90 -8.15
C LEU A 32 6.00 -5.47 -8.20
N ALA A 33 5.14 -4.56 -8.62
CA ALA A 33 5.35 -3.14 -8.52
C ALA A 33 4.07 -2.53 -7.95
N TYR A 34 4.22 -1.62 -6.99
CA TYR A 34 3.09 -0.92 -6.43
C TYR A 34 3.42 0.55 -6.22
N TYR A 35 2.39 1.37 -6.40
CA TYR A 35 2.43 2.79 -6.12
C TYR A 35 1.16 3.13 -5.35
N SER A 36 1.28 3.79 -4.21
CA SER A 36 0.14 4.27 -3.45
C SER A 36 0.40 5.68 -2.94
N GLN A 37 -0.65 6.47 -2.87
CA GLN A 37 -0.60 7.86 -2.46
C GLN A 37 -1.77 8.17 -1.53
N ALA A 38 -1.48 8.85 -0.44
CA ALA A 38 -2.50 9.46 0.41
C ALA A 38 -3.15 10.65 -0.33
N LEU A 39 -4.42 10.55 -0.68
CA LEU A 39 -5.19 11.56 -1.42
C LEU A 39 -5.63 12.71 -0.51
N TYR A 40 -6.13 12.38 0.67
CA TYR A 40 -6.61 13.32 1.67
C TYR A 40 -6.46 12.71 3.06
N GLY A 41 -6.31 13.54 4.08
CA GLY A 41 -5.95 13.09 5.43
C GLY A 41 -6.08 14.22 6.44
N ARG A 42 -7.15 14.23 7.24
CA ARG A 42 -7.23 15.15 8.39
C ARG A 42 -6.30 14.60 9.46
N ASN A 43 -5.23 15.32 9.76
CA ASN A 43 -4.14 14.91 10.67
C ASN A 43 -3.37 13.65 10.22
N THR A 44 -3.26 13.42 8.91
CA THR A 44 -2.39 12.39 8.32
C THR A 44 -1.43 13.03 7.32
N GLY A 45 -0.14 12.70 7.43
CA GLY A 45 0.88 13.19 6.52
C GLY A 45 0.62 12.73 5.08
N LYS A 46 0.81 13.63 4.11
CA LYS A 46 0.82 13.27 2.69
C LYS A 46 2.03 12.37 2.45
N SER A 47 1.77 11.07 2.31
CA SER A 47 2.78 10.07 2.03
C SER A 47 2.49 9.42 0.68
N SER A 48 3.52 9.30 -0.13
CA SER A 48 3.51 8.54 -1.37
C SER A 48 4.50 7.40 -1.22
N GLN A 49 4.03 6.18 -1.43
CA GLN A 49 4.83 4.97 -1.32
C GLN A 49 4.90 4.33 -2.69
N PHE A 50 6.12 4.17 -3.20
CA PHE A 50 6.39 3.36 -4.37
C PHE A 50 7.28 2.19 -3.95
N GLY A 51 7.06 1.04 -4.56
CA GLY A 51 7.86 -0.14 -4.28
C GLY A 51 7.90 -1.06 -5.49
N VAL A 52 9.06 -1.65 -5.70
CA VAL A 52 9.27 -2.73 -6.66
C VAL A 52 9.86 -3.90 -5.91
N GLY A 53 9.42 -5.10 -6.26
CA GLY A 53 9.80 -6.33 -5.58
C GLY A 53 9.93 -7.48 -6.57
N LEU A 54 10.88 -8.36 -6.26
CA LEU A 54 10.96 -9.68 -6.87
C LEU A 54 10.53 -10.70 -5.83
N THR A 55 9.74 -11.66 -6.25
CA THR A 55 9.23 -12.76 -5.44
C THR A 55 9.73 -14.05 -6.04
N TYR A 56 10.21 -14.95 -5.19
CA TYR A 56 10.60 -16.29 -5.60
C TYR A 56 9.96 -17.28 -4.64
N GLN A 57 9.00 -18.05 -5.15
CA GLN A 57 8.33 -19.09 -4.40
C GLN A 57 9.12 -20.39 -4.52
N PHE A 58 9.75 -20.80 -3.42
CA PHE A 58 10.39 -22.11 -3.33
C PHE A 58 9.31 -23.20 -3.32
N ARG A 59 9.50 -24.20 -4.17
CA ARG A 59 8.66 -25.40 -4.17
C ARG A 59 9.28 -26.37 -3.16
N ILE A 60 8.60 -26.60 -2.04
CA ILE A 60 8.85 -27.72 -1.12
C ILE A 60 8.21 -28.98 -1.72
#